data_AF-A0A520HHA5-F1
#
_entry.id   AF-A0A520HHA5-F1
#
_cell.length_a   1.000
_cell.length_b   1.000
_cell.length_c   1.000
_cell.angle_alpha   90.00
_cell.angle_beta   90.00
_cell.angle_gamma   90.00
#
_symmetry.space_group_name_H-M   'P 1'
#
loop_
_entity.id
_entity.type
_entity.pdbx_description
1 polymer ?
#
loop_
_entity_poly.entity_id
_entity_poly.type
_entity_poly.pdbx_seq_one_letter_code
_entity_poly.pdbx_strand_id
1 'polypeptide(L)'
;MLRLAKVENGRIVVPGGATYAMLVIPPVHVLQPDKGYMSVAVAKKILQLLNNGATILMDKGYSNVYSLKDQPTELRKLMQEIHKPGKKGRLISLPYDKPDFKSIGIEPDVIIDGALKNIAWTHRRTAEEEIYFISNQVSVPGLAKLSLRTARKSIYQWDPVTGSMEKLSVDSKNGRQAISLFLHASGSAILVCKDDNAMLTVSESATKRTFIPLIDNDSWTVAFDTSYGGPSLKQSMRSFRSWTESANDSIKYYSGPVRYLKEFTVSSSGFSNAIVEFDSIYNVATVLVNGMNCGTVWTPPYRLDMTKALKVGKNRIEVIVSNTWANRLNYDQSLPVEQRVTNTNAGIRLKGKPLLLAGLVGKATIILE
;
A
#
# COMPACT_ATOMS: atom_id res chain seq x y z
N MET A 1 25.76 17.43 1.14
CA MET A 1 24.69 17.68 2.15
C MET A 1 25.22 18.04 3.53
N LEU A 2 26.11 17.27 4.17
CA LEU A 2 26.56 17.53 5.55
C LEU A 2 27.09 18.95 5.81
N ARG A 3 27.74 19.59 4.83
CA ARG A 3 28.19 21.00 4.92
C ARG A 3 27.05 21.97 5.28
N LEU A 4 25.83 21.72 4.77
CA LEU A 4 24.65 22.56 4.98
C LEU A 4 23.93 22.26 6.30
N ALA A 5 24.31 21.18 7.01
CA ALA A 5 23.65 20.76 8.22
C ALA A 5 23.88 21.75 9.38
N LYS A 6 22.83 22.00 10.15
CA LYS A 6 22.86 22.77 11.41
C LYS A 6 22.19 21.96 12.52
N VAL A 7 22.32 22.41 13.76
CA VAL A 7 21.62 21.80 14.90
C VAL A 7 20.60 22.79 15.44
N GLU A 8 19.35 22.36 15.53
CA GLU A 8 18.23 23.10 16.10
C GLU A 8 17.49 22.18 17.06
N ASN A 9 17.34 22.60 18.32
CA ASN A 9 16.69 21.81 19.37
C ASN A 9 17.23 20.37 19.49
N GLY A 10 18.56 20.21 19.40
CA GLY A 10 19.24 18.91 19.46
C GLY A 10 19.09 18.03 18.20
N ARG A 11 18.43 18.53 17.14
CA ARG A 11 18.22 17.79 15.89
C ARG A 11 19.04 18.37 14.75
N ILE A 12 19.47 17.51 13.83
CA ILE A 12 20.24 17.90 12.65
C ILE A 12 19.26 18.32 11.55
N VAL A 13 19.28 19.60 11.19
CA VAL A 13 18.44 20.17 10.13
C VAL A 13 19.26 20.42 8.86
N VAL A 14 18.64 20.21 7.70
CA VAL A 14 19.20 20.58 6.39
C VAL A 14 18.19 21.43 5.60
N PRO A 15 18.63 22.26 4.65
CA PRO A 15 17.72 23.00 3.78
C PRO A 15 16.71 22.07 3.10
N GLY A 16 15.44 22.48 3.05
CA GLY A 16 14.33 21.67 2.53
C GLY A 16 13.47 20.98 3.59
N GLY A 17 13.72 21.21 4.88
CA GLY A 17 12.84 20.79 5.99
C GLY A 17 13.17 19.43 6.60
N ALA A 18 14.12 18.68 6.03
CA ALA A 18 14.52 17.40 6.61
C ALA A 18 15.24 17.59 7.96
N THR A 19 14.81 16.81 8.94
CA THR A 19 15.21 16.96 10.35
C THR A 19 15.50 15.58 10.96
N TYR A 20 16.76 15.31 11.30
CA TYR A 20 17.23 14.02 11.80
C TYR A 20 17.55 14.06 13.29
N ALA A 21 17.17 13.02 14.03
CA ALA A 21 17.52 12.90 15.45
C ALA A 21 18.99 12.48 15.67
N MET A 22 19.60 11.86 14.67
CA MET A 22 20.95 11.31 14.76
C MET A 22 21.62 11.25 13.39
N LEU A 23 22.94 11.43 13.37
CA LEU A 23 23.79 11.12 12.22
C LEU A 23 24.51 9.79 12.48
N VAL A 24 24.36 8.84 11.56
CA VAL A 24 25.14 7.59 11.59
C VAL A 24 26.29 7.71 10.59
N ILE A 25 27.50 7.47 11.07
CA ILE A 25 28.68 7.25 10.22
C ILE A 25 28.94 5.75 10.28
N PRO A 26 28.59 5.00 9.22
CA PRO A 26 28.63 3.56 9.25
C PRO A 26 30.07 3.05 9.45
N PRO A 27 30.23 1.84 10.02
CA PRO A 27 31.53 1.17 10.01
C PRO A 27 31.88 0.74 8.58
N VAL A 28 33.02 0.07 8.41
CA VAL A 28 33.42 -0.55 7.14
C VAL A 28 32.29 -1.41 6.58
N HIS A 29 32.02 -1.27 5.29
CA HIS A 29 31.05 -2.08 4.55
C HIS A 29 31.54 -2.32 3.11
N VAL A 30 30.87 -3.18 2.34
CA VAL A 30 31.33 -3.62 0.99
C VAL A 30 31.63 -2.45 0.03
N LEU A 31 30.89 -1.35 0.13
CA LEU A 31 31.08 -0.15 -0.71
C LEU A 31 32.07 0.87 -0.11
N GLN A 32 32.54 0.67 1.12
CA GLN A 32 33.60 1.43 1.78
C GLN A 32 34.50 0.47 2.57
N PRO A 33 35.34 -0.32 1.86
CA PRO A 33 36.14 -1.39 2.48
C PRO A 33 37.31 -0.86 3.30
N ASP A 34 37.81 0.34 2.98
CA ASP A 34 38.96 0.93 3.66
C ASP A 34 38.59 1.53 5.03
N LYS A 35 39.16 0.95 6.09
CA LYS A 35 38.92 1.38 7.46
C LYS A 35 39.65 2.69 7.77
N GLY A 36 38.99 3.53 8.55
CA GLY A 36 39.65 4.62 9.28
C GLY A 36 40.01 5.84 8.43
N TYR A 37 39.43 5.95 7.23
CA TYR A 37 39.59 7.12 6.38
C TYR A 37 38.47 8.14 6.63
N MET A 38 38.84 9.41 6.77
CA MET A 38 37.93 10.55 6.85
C MET A 38 38.65 11.83 6.39
N SER A 39 37.95 12.74 5.72
CA SER A 39 38.53 14.07 5.43
C SER A 39 38.51 14.96 6.68
N VAL A 40 39.48 15.85 6.78
CA VAL A 40 39.56 16.84 7.88
C VAL A 40 38.32 17.72 7.92
N ALA A 41 37.79 18.10 6.75
CA ALA A 41 36.57 18.90 6.64
C ALA A 41 35.34 18.21 7.25
N VAL A 42 35.20 16.89 7.07
CA VAL A 42 34.12 16.10 7.68
C VAL A 42 34.31 16.03 9.19
N ALA A 43 35.52 15.75 9.68
CA ALA A 43 35.82 15.71 11.12
C ALA A 43 35.53 17.05 11.82
N LYS A 44 35.91 18.19 11.20
CA LYS A 44 35.56 19.54 11.69
C LYS A 44 34.05 19.73 11.78
N LYS A 45 33.29 19.25 10.78
CA LYS A 45 31.83 19.36 10.77
C LYS A 45 31.18 18.49 11.84
N ILE A 46 31.68 17.27 12.06
CA ILE A 46 31.23 16.38 13.15
C ILE A 46 31.42 17.04 14.51
N LEU A 47 32.62 17.59 14.77
CA LEU A 47 32.90 18.30 16.02
C LEU A 47 31.98 19.51 16.20
N GLN A 48 31.74 20.28 15.14
CA GLN A 48 30.78 21.41 15.17
C GLN A 48 29.36 20.94 15.53
N LEU A 49 28.88 19.85 14.92
CA LEU A 49 27.54 19.32 15.19
C LEU A 49 27.43 18.80 16.64
N LEU A 50 28.44 18.09 17.15
CA LEU A 50 28.48 17.66 18.55
C LEU A 50 28.46 18.85 19.52
N ASN A 51 29.29 19.87 19.27
CA ASN A 51 29.32 21.08 20.11
C ASN A 51 27.97 21.81 20.11
N ASN A 52 27.19 21.68 19.03
CA ASN A 52 25.88 22.31 18.91
C ASN A 52 24.71 21.43 19.39
N GLY A 53 24.95 20.21 19.87
CA GLY A 53 23.91 19.37 20.48
C GLY A 53 23.47 18.15 19.68
N ALA A 54 24.12 17.83 18.55
CA ALA A 54 23.75 16.67 17.75
C ALA A 54 24.08 15.33 18.42
N THR A 55 23.25 14.31 18.16
CA THR A 55 23.60 12.92 18.44
C THR A 55 24.29 12.31 17.21
N ILE A 56 25.46 11.70 17.40
CA ILE A 56 26.24 11.06 16.34
C ILE A 56 26.64 9.66 16.78
N LEU A 57 26.37 8.67 15.92
CA LEU A 57 26.80 7.28 16.07
C LEU A 57 27.92 7.00 15.07
N MET A 58 29.13 6.69 15.55
CA MET A 58 30.28 6.43 14.67
C MET A 58 31.33 5.50 15.29
N ASP A 59 32.21 4.95 14.45
CA ASP A 59 33.42 4.23 14.89
C ASP A 59 34.47 5.23 15.42
N LYS A 60 35.38 4.76 16.28
CA LYS A 60 36.49 5.55 16.82
C LYS A 60 37.70 5.57 15.90
N GLY A 61 37.83 4.59 15.01
CA GLY A 61 39.07 4.25 14.29
C GLY A 61 39.50 5.16 13.13
N TYR A 62 39.13 6.45 13.10
CA TYR A 62 39.52 7.35 12.00
C TYR A 62 40.89 8.00 12.26
N SER A 63 41.85 7.75 11.37
CA SER A 63 43.22 8.26 11.50
C SER A 63 43.92 8.53 10.16
N ASN A 64 43.30 8.15 9.05
CA ASN A 64 43.79 8.29 7.69
C ASN A 64 42.94 9.30 6.90
N VAL A 65 43.54 9.96 5.91
CA VAL A 65 42.89 10.98 5.08
C VAL A 65 42.82 10.50 3.63
N TYR A 66 41.81 10.97 2.89
CA TYR A 66 41.64 10.63 1.47
C TYR A 66 42.51 11.46 0.53
N SER A 67 42.91 12.67 0.94
CA SER A 67 43.57 13.66 0.08
C SER A 67 44.91 14.07 0.65
N LEU A 68 45.88 14.33 -0.24
CA LEU A 68 47.18 14.93 0.11
C LEU A 68 47.06 16.36 0.65
N LYS A 69 45.89 17.01 0.48
CA LYS A 69 45.62 18.35 1.06
C LYS A 69 45.35 18.29 2.56
N ASP A 70 44.86 17.16 3.05
CA ASP A 70 44.54 16.96 4.46
C ASP A 70 45.76 16.36 5.18
N GLN A 71 46.01 16.78 6.41
CA GLN A 71 47.09 16.20 7.22
C GLN A 71 46.54 15.13 8.18
N PRO A 72 47.08 13.89 8.18
CA PRO A 72 46.69 12.85 9.14
C PRO A 72 46.83 13.28 10.60
N THR A 73 47.83 14.11 10.91
CA THR A 73 48.06 14.68 12.25
C THR A 73 46.92 15.60 12.69
N GLU A 74 46.38 16.42 11.79
CA GLU A 74 45.22 17.28 12.06
C GLU A 74 43.97 16.45 12.30
N LEU A 75 43.73 15.42 11.47
CA LEU A 75 42.61 14.50 11.67
C LEU A 75 42.70 13.83 13.04
N ARG A 76 43.86 13.29 13.43
CA ARG A 76 44.05 12.65 14.74
C ARG A 76 43.74 13.61 15.90
N LYS A 77 44.17 14.87 15.82
CA LYS A 77 43.83 15.90 16.82
C LYS A 77 42.32 16.13 16.90
N LEU A 78 41.63 16.27 15.77
CA LEU A 78 40.18 16.43 15.73
C LEU A 78 39.46 15.20 16.29
N MET A 79 39.93 14.00 15.98
CA MET A 79 39.34 12.77 16.50
C MET A 79 39.54 12.63 18.01
N GLN A 80 40.69 13.05 18.56
CA GLN A 80 40.88 13.15 20.01
C GLN A 80 39.87 14.15 20.61
N GLU A 81 39.72 15.34 20.01
CA GLU A 81 38.74 16.32 20.48
C GLU A 81 37.30 15.80 20.42
N ILE A 82 36.90 15.13 19.35
CA ILE A 82 35.57 14.52 19.17
C ILE A 82 35.26 13.52 20.30
N HIS A 83 36.25 12.72 20.71
CA HIS A 83 36.07 11.69 21.74
C HIS A 83 36.19 12.20 23.18
N LYS A 84 36.69 13.42 23.41
CA LYS A 84 36.68 14.01 24.75
C LYS A 84 35.23 14.19 25.23
N PRO A 85 34.93 13.95 26.51
CA PRO A 85 33.62 14.29 27.07
C PRO A 85 33.35 15.81 27.05
N GLY A 86 32.14 16.22 27.39
CA GLY A 86 31.78 17.63 27.62
C GLY A 86 31.20 18.40 26.43
N LYS A 87 30.89 17.75 25.30
CA LYS A 87 30.11 18.39 24.24
C LYS A 87 28.63 18.48 24.65
N LYS A 88 27.90 19.44 24.08
CA LYS A 88 26.44 19.56 24.27
C LYS A 88 25.69 18.35 23.69
N GLY A 89 26.18 17.82 22.58
CA GLY A 89 25.63 16.65 21.90
C GLY A 89 26.16 15.33 22.45
N ARG A 90 25.68 14.23 21.89
CA ARG A 90 26.01 12.87 22.32
C ARG A 90 26.79 12.14 21.24
N LEU A 91 28.00 11.69 21.58
CA LEU A 91 28.76 10.75 20.76
C LEU A 91 28.47 9.32 21.25
N ILE A 92 28.01 8.46 20.35
CA ILE A 92 27.76 7.04 20.58
C ILE A 92 28.77 6.26 19.74
N SER A 93 29.43 5.28 20.37
CA SER A 93 30.41 4.44 19.68
C SER A 93 29.73 3.24 19.03
N LEU A 94 30.19 2.89 17.82
CA LEU A 94 29.90 1.59 17.21
C LEU A 94 30.80 0.49 17.82
N PRO A 95 30.35 -0.78 17.84
CA PRO A 95 29.03 -1.25 17.39
C PRO A 95 27.91 -0.84 18.34
N TYR A 96 26.72 -0.57 17.79
CA TYR A 96 25.51 -0.33 18.56
C TYR A 96 24.76 -1.67 18.71
N ASP A 97 24.62 -2.16 19.94
CA ASP A 97 24.15 -3.51 20.25
C ASP A 97 22.67 -3.57 20.67
N LYS A 98 22.01 -2.41 20.79
CA LYS A 98 20.61 -2.34 21.21
C LYS A 98 19.67 -2.55 20.01
N PRO A 99 18.50 -3.18 20.23
CA PRO A 99 17.54 -3.47 19.16
C PRO A 99 16.83 -2.20 18.65
N ASP A 100 16.84 -1.12 19.43
CA ASP A 100 16.24 0.16 19.09
C ASP A 100 17.05 1.32 19.68
N PHE A 101 16.61 2.56 19.41
CA PHE A 101 17.27 3.78 19.86
C PHE A 101 16.63 4.41 21.11
N LYS A 102 15.78 3.67 21.86
CA LYS A 102 15.08 4.24 23.04
C LYS A 102 16.03 4.60 24.15
N SER A 103 17.04 3.76 24.40
CA SER A 103 18.10 4.01 25.40
C SER A 103 18.84 5.33 25.17
N ILE A 104 18.81 5.86 23.94
CA ILE A 104 19.42 7.14 23.57
C ILE A 104 18.41 8.27 23.36
N GLY A 105 17.15 8.06 23.77
CA GLY A 105 16.08 9.06 23.74
C GLY A 105 15.36 9.20 22.40
N ILE A 106 15.54 8.26 21.47
CA ILE A 106 14.89 8.28 20.16
C ILE A 106 13.82 7.19 20.12
N GLU A 107 12.59 7.57 20.42
CA GLU A 107 11.44 6.66 20.37
C GLU A 107 11.06 6.29 18.92
N PRO A 108 10.54 5.06 18.68
CA PRO A 108 9.98 4.67 17.39
C PRO A 108 8.84 5.59 16.96
N ASP A 109 8.78 5.92 15.67
CA ASP A 109 7.71 6.76 15.13
C ASP A 109 6.39 5.99 15.02
N VAL A 110 6.46 4.76 14.53
CA VAL A 110 5.36 3.79 14.48
C VAL A 110 5.81 2.52 15.19
N ILE A 111 4.99 2.02 16.10
CA ILE A 111 5.15 0.69 16.70
C ILE A 111 4.04 -0.17 16.11
N ILE A 112 4.42 -1.33 15.57
CA ILE A 112 3.50 -2.32 15.02
C ILE A 112 3.47 -3.48 16.00
N ASP A 113 2.29 -3.76 16.53
CA ASP A 113 2.01 -4.86 17.43
C ASP A 113 0.86 -5.72 16.88
N GLY A 114 0.77 -6.98 17.30
CA GLY A 114 -0.24 -7.93 16.84
C GLY A 114 0.22 -8.90 15.75
N ALA A 115 -0.78 -9.56 15.13
CA ALA A 115 -0.55 -10.67 14.21
C ALA A 115 -0.02 -10.22 12.84
N LEU A 116 -0.50 -9.08 12.34
CA LEU A 116 -0.08 -8.54 11.05
C LEU A 116 1.16 -7.64 11.21
N LYS A 117 2.36 -8.23 11.03
CA LYS A 117 3.63 -7.53 11.29
C LYS A 117 4.31 -6.93 10.05
N ASN A 118 4.04 -7.48 8.87
CA ASN A 118 4.66 -7.03 7.62
C ASN A 118 3.94 -5.80 7.07
N ILE A 119 4.13 -4.67 7.76
CA ILE A 119 3.53 -3.39 7.44
C ILE A 119 4.61 -2.42 6.97
N ALA A 120 4.48 -1.92 5.75
CA ALA A 120 5.25 -0.79 5.27
C ALA A 120 4.58 0.51 5.70
N TRP A 121 5.37 1.54 6.01
CA TRP A 121 4.83 2.85 6.36
C TRP A 121 5.72 4.01 5.94
N THR A 122 5.11 5.19 5.80
CA THR A 122 5.82 6.47 5.76
C THR A 122 5.02 7.53 6.52
N HIS A 123 5.69 8.58 6.97
CA HIS A 123 5.10 9.66 7.74
C HIS A 123 5.46 11.01 7.13
N ARG A 124 4.45 11.85 6.90
CA ARG A 124 4.58 13.23 6.45
C ARG A 124 3.92 14.15 7.48
N ARG A 125 4.42 15.38 7.58
CA ARG A 125 3.89 16.38 8.49
C ARG A 125 3.71 17.72 7.80
N THR A 126 2.60 18.38 8.09
CA THR A 126 2.31 19.78 7.73
C THR A 126 2.23 20.61 9.01
N ALA A 127 1.84 21.89 8.91
CA ALA A 127 1.57 22.70 10.11
C ALA A 127 0.36 22.18 10.90
N GLU A 128 -0.61 21.60 10.21
CA GLU A 128 -1.93 21.26 10.76
C GLU A 128 -2.10 19.76 11.00
N GLU A 129 -1.36 18.93 10.27
CA GLU A 129 -1.62 17.49 10.18
C GLU A 129 -0.34 16.65 10.26
N GLU A 130 -0.48 15.44 10.79
CA GLU A 130 0.47 14.34 10.65
C GLU A 130 -0.20 13.24 9.82
N ILE A 131 0.48 12.75 8.80
CA ILE A 131 -0.09 11.84 7.80
C ILE A 131 0.76 10.58 7.73
N TYR A 132 0.20 9.44 8.13
CA TYR A 132 0.85 8.14 8.02
C TYR A 132 0.24 7.35 6.87
N PHE A 133 1.05 6.91 5.92
CA PHE A 133 0.64 5.87 4.97
C PHE A 133 1.02 4.52 5.57
N ILE A 134 0.07 3.59 5.61
CA ILE A 134 0.23 2.24 6.16
C ILE A 134 -0.17 1.23 5.08
N SER A 135 0.66 0.23 4.81
CA SER A 135 0.36 -0.78 3.80
C SER A 135 0.70 -2.19 4.27
N ASN A 136 -0.27 -3.09 4.14
CA ASN A 136 -0.11 -4.51 4.33
C ASN A 136 0.70 -5.11 3.18
N GLN A 137 1.85 -5.72 3.49
CA GLN A 137 2.76 -6.30 2.48
C GLN A 137 2.52 -7.80 2.24
N VAL A 138 1.45 -8.38 2.79
CA VAL A 138 1.11 -9.80 2.60
C VAL A 138 -0.28 -9.98 1.98
N SER A 139 -0.46 -11.09 1.27
CA SER A 139 -1.71 -11.43 0.57
C SER A 139 -2.80 -12.01 1.49
N VAL A 140 -2.74 -11.71 2.78
CA VAL A 140 -3.75 -12.11 3.77
C VAL A 140 -4.25 -10.87 4.53
N PRO A 141 -5.57 -10.75 4.77
CA PRO A 141 -6.11 -9.65 5.56
C PRO A 141 -5.79 -9.84 7.04
N GLY A 142 -5.82 -8.77 7.82
CA GLY A 142 -5.62 -8.86 9.25
C GLY A 142 -5.74 -7.54 9.99
N LEU A 143 -5.82 -7.64 11.32
CA LEU A 143 -5.81 -6.50 12.21
C LEU A 143 -4.37 -6.09 12.53
N ALA A 144 -3.99 -4.87 12.18
CA ALA A 144 -2.75 -4.22 12.59
C ALA A 144 -3.02 -3.38 13.84
N LYS A 145 -2.30 -3.64 14.95
CA LYS A 145 -2.32 -2.75 16.12
C LYS A 145 -1.15 -1.79 15.98
N LEU A 146 -1.46 -0.51 15.87
CA LEU A 146 -0.46 0.52 15.63
C LEU A 146 -0.43 1.48 16.81
N SER A 147 0.77 1.87 17.25
CA SER A 147 0.96 2.99 18.16
C SER A 147 1.78 4.08 17.47
N LEU A 148 1.14 5.21 17.21
CA LEU A 148 1.69 6.34 16.46
C LEU A 148 2.25 7.40 17.41
N ARG A 149 3.44 7.91 17.10
CA ARG A 149 4.10 8.98 17.87
C ARG A 149 3.59 10.35 17.43
N THR A 150 2.31 10.61 17.68
CA THR A 150 1.66 11.90 17.43
C THR A 150 0.95 12.39 18.69
N ALA A 151 0.96 13.71 18.89
CA ALA A 151 0.19 14.38 19.93
C ALA A 151 -1.25 14.70 19.49
N ARG A 152 -1.54 14.57 18.18
CA ARG A 152 -2.86 14.86 17.62
C ARG A 152 -3.89 13.88 18.19
N LYS A 153 -5.06 14.39 18.56
CA LYS A 153 -6.08 13.59 19.28
C LYS A 153 -7.01 12.82 18.35
N SER A 154 -7.26 13.33 17.15
CA SER A 154 -8.16 12.72 16.18
C SER A 154 -7.37 12.02 15.09
N ILE A 155 -7.77 10.79 14.76
CA ILE A 155 -7.21 10.03 13.63
C ILE A 155 -8.35 9.64 12.70
N TYR A 156 -8.19 9.96 11.43
CA TYR A 156 -9.08 9.53 10.36
C TYR A 156 -8.37 8.51 9.50
N GLN A 157 -9.07 7.44 9.16
CA GLN A 157 -8.67 6.54 8.09
C GLN A 157 -9.26 7.07 6.79
N TRP A 158 -8.39 7.22 5.80
CA TRP A 158 -8.75 7.47 4.42
C TRP A 158 -8.41 6.23 3.59
N ASP A 159 -9.42 5.69 2.90
CA ASP A 159 -9.23 4.62 1.94
C ASP A 159 -8.85 5.23 0.58
N PRO A 160 -7.62 5.03 0.08
CA PRO A 160 -7.18 5.59 -1.19
C PRO A 160 -7.87 4.97 -2.41
N VAL A 161 -8.55 3.82 -2.27
CA VAL A 161 -9.27 3.15 -3.37
C VAL A 161 -10.66 3.76 -3.54
N THR A 162 -11.39 3.95 -2.44
CA THR A 162 -12.78 4.42 -2.46
C THR A 162 -12.92 5.92 -2.22
N GLY A 163 -11.89 6.58 -1.66
CA GLY A 163 -11.94 7.96 -1.20
C GLY A 163 -12.74 8.17 0.09
N SER A 164 -13.27 7.08 0.68
CA SER A 164 -14.05 7.13 1.92
C SER A 164 -13.18 7.51 3.11
N MET A 165 -13.74 8.30 4.02
CA MET A 165 -13.08 8.75 5.24
C MET A 165 -13.91 8.36 6.46
N GLU A 166 -13.26 7.76 7.45
CA GLU A 166 -13.88 7.42 8.72
C GLU A 166 -13.00 7.86 9.90
N LYS A 167 -13.61 8.29 11.00
CA LYS A 167 -12.89 8.61 12.23
C LYS A 167 -12.64 7.32 13.01
N LEU A 168 -11.39 7.06 13.38
CA LEU A 168 -11.01 5.88 14.13
C LEU A 168 -11.18 6.09 15.64
N SER A 169 -11.51 5.01 16.35
CA SER A 169 -11.36 4.96 17.80
C SER A 169 -9.88 4.94 18.17
N VAL A 170 -9.49 5.81 19.09
CA VAL A 170 -8.10 6.03 19.49
C VAL A 170 -7.97 5.87 21.00
N ASP A 171 -6.96 5.12 21.42
CA ASP A 171 -6.58 4.95 22.81
C ASP A 171 -5.25 5.69 23.08
N SER A 172 -5.34 6.84 23.75
CA SER A 172 -4.18 7.67 24.07
C SER A 172 -3.41 7.09 25.27
N LYS A 173 -2.20 6.57 25.04
CA LYS A 173 -1.34 5.96 26.07
C LYS A 173 0.09 6.46 25.95
N ASN A 174 0.66 6.92 27.07
CA ASN A 174 2.07 7.33 27.17
C ASN A 174 2.51 8.35 26.09
N GLY A 175 1.65 9.33 25.79
CA GLY A 175 1.93 10.35 24.76
C GLY A 175 1.91 9.83 23.32
N ARG A 176 1.28 8.67 23.08
CA ARG A 176 1.09 8.06 21.76
C ARG A 176 -0.38 7.76 21.53
N GLN A 177 -0.76 7.65 20.26
CA GLN A 177 -2.10 7.24 19.85
C GLN A 177 -2.09 5.78 19.41
N ALA A 178 -2.80 4.92 20.13
CA ALA A 178 -2.97 3.52 19.76
C ALA A 178 -4.28 3.32 18.99
N ILE A 179 -4.20 2.61 17.87
CA ILE A 179 -5.33 2.27 17.01
C ILE A 179 -5.29 0.79 16.60
N SER A 180 -6.45 0.24 16.28
CA SER A 180 -6.58 -1.06 15.63
C SER A 180 -7.15 -0.86 14.23
N LEU A 181 -6.39 -1.25 13.22
CA LEU A 181 -6.69 -1.00 11.82
C LEU A 181 -6.83 -2.34 11.09
N PHE A 182 -8.01 -2.62 10.54
CA PHE A 182 -8.17 -3.78 9.67
C PHE A 182 -7.66 -3.45 8.27
N LEU A 183 -6.71 -4.24 7.77
CA LEU A 183 -6.18 -4.11 6.42
C LEU A 183 -6.53 -5.36 5.62
N HIS A 184 -7.06 -5.15 4.43
CA HIS A 184 -7.25 -6.23 3.47
C HIS A 184 -5.91 -6.79 2.98
N ALA A 185 -5.95 -7.95 2.33
CA ALA A 185 -4.78 -8.52 1.64
C ALA A 185 -4.17 -7.48 0.69
N SER A 186 -2.88 -7.19 0.85
CA SER A 186 -2.16 -6.14 0.10
C SER A 186 -2.79 -4.73 0.20
N GLY A 187 -3.70 -4.51 1.14
CA GLY A 187 -4.43 -3.26 1.32
C GLY A 187 -3.58 -2.16 1.95
N SER A 188 -4.06 -0.93 1.86
CA SER A 188 -3.40 0.23 2.46
C SER A 188 -4.42 1.23 2.99
N ALA A 189 -3.97 2.07 3.91
CA ALA A 189 -4.74 3.17 4.48
C ALA A 189 -3.85 4.41 4.63
N ILE A 190 -4.48 5.58 4.51
CA ILE A 190 -3.86 6.85 4.88
C ILE A 190 -4.49 7.29 6.20
N LEU A 191 -3.67 7.45 7.23
CA LEU A 191 -4.09 7.94 8.53
C LEU A 191 -3.79 9.43 8.60
N VAL A 192 -4.84 10.24 8.71
CA VAL A 192 -4.74 11.70 8.88
C VAL A 192 -4.97 12.03 10.35
N CYS A 193 -3.91 12.46 11.02
CA CYS A 193 -3.92 12.84 12.41
C CYS A 193 -3.99 14.37 12.54
N LYS A 194 -5.04 14.87 13.20
CA LYS A 194 -5.26 16.31 13.41
C LYS A 194 -5.93 16.59 14.75
N ASP A 195 -5.94 17.85 15.15
CA ASP A 195 -6.68 18.29 16.34
C ASP A 195 -8.02 18.86 15.91
N ASP A 196 -9.09 18.13 16.18
CA ASP A 196 -10.45 18.59 15.96
C ASP A 196 -11.41 18.08 17.05
N ASN A 197 -12.60 18.67 17.09
CA ASN A 197 -13.67 18.31 18.01
C ASN A 197 -14.76 17.47 17.32
N ALA A 198 -14.48 16.88 16.16
CA ALA A 198 -15.48 16.07 15.48
C ALA A 198 -15.83 14.85 16.35
N MET A 199 -17.11 14.53 16.51
CA MET A 199 -17.46 13.29 17.19
C MET A 199 -17.11 12.08 16.33
N LEU A 200 -16.83 10.95 16.96
CA LEU A 200 -16.79 9.67 16.25
C LEU A 200 -18.13 9.52 15.52
N THR A 201 -18.08 9.30 14.22
CA THR A 201 -19.23 8.76 13.49
C THR A 201 -19.38 7.32 13.95
N VAL A 202 -20.00 7.13 15.11
CA VAL A 202 -20.37 5.80 15.57
C VAL A 202 -21.46 5.33 14.64
N SER A 203 -21.13 4.43 13.72
CA SER A 203 -22.14 3.63 13.00
C SER A 203 -22.69 2.59 13.98
N GLU A 204 -23.35 3.04 15.04
CA GLU A 204 -24.07 2.23 16.01
C GLU A 204 -25.48 1.98 15.48
N SER A 205 -25.59 1.03 14.57
CA SER A 205 -26.78 0.20 14.48
C SER A 205 -26.40 -1.09 13.79
N ALA A 206 -26.87 -2.23 14.29
CA ALA A 206 -26.89 -3.46 13.53
C ALA A 206 -27.90 -3.27 12.38
N THR A 207 -27.46 -2.60 11.32
CA THR A 207 -28.32 -2.33 10.16
C THR A 207 -28.77 -3.67 9.61
N LYS A 208 -30.09 -3.83 9.43
CA LYS A 208 -30.67 -5.08 8.96
C LYS A 208 -30.18 -5.35 7.53
N ARG A 209 -29.21 -6.24 7.38
CA ARG A 209 -28.67 -6.59 6.08
C ARG A 209 -29.59 -7.55 5.34
N THR A 210 -29.91 -7.22 4.09
CA THR A 210 -30.58 -8.13 3.16
C THR A 210 -29.60 -8.55 2.07
N PHE A 211 -29.49 -9.86 1.83
CA PHE A 211 -28.58 -10.42 0.83
C PHE A 211 -29.39 -10.93 -0.37
N ILE A 212 -29.08 -10.43 -1.55
CA ILE A 212 -29.68 -10.87 -2.82
C ILE A 212 -28.59 -11.59 -3.61
N PRO A 213 -28.59 -12.94 -3.68
CA PRO A 213 -27.62 -13.67 -4.48
C PRO A 213 -27.87 -13.42 -5.96
N LEU A 214 -26.82 -13.12 -6.73
CA LEU A 214 -26.93 -12.93 -8.18
C LEU A 214 -26.80 -14.25 -8.98
N ILE A 215 -26.74 -15.38 -8.26
CA ILE A 215 -26.75 -16.74 -8.80
C ILE A 215 -27.93 -17.47 -8.16
N ASP A 216 -29.12 -17.34 -8.73
CA ASP A 216 -30.41 -17.71 -8.14
C ASP A 216 -31.38 -18.38 -9.15
N ASN A 217 -30.83 -19.20 -10.05
CA ASN A 217 -31.47 -20.00 -11.13
C ASN A 217 -31.52 -19.34 -12.52
N ASP A 218 -31.58 -18.01 -12.60
CA ASP A 218 -31.55 -17.31 -13.90
C ASP A 218 -30.12 -17.12 -14.42
N SER A 219 -29.94 -17.39 -15.71
CA SER A 219 -28.63 -17.30 -16.35
C SER A 219 -28.25 -15.86 -16.70
N TRP A 220 -26.99 -15.51 -16.42
CA TRP A 220 -26.35 -14.34 -16.98
C TRP A 220 -26.19 -14.47 -18.50
N THR A 221 -26.42 -13.37 -19.21
CA THR A 221 -26.05 -13.24 -20.62
C THR A 221 -24.62 -12.72 -20.70
N VAL A 222 -23.72 -13.47 -21.32
CA VAL A 222 -22.29 -13.16 -21.38
C VAL A 222 -21.87 -12.91 -22.83
N ALA A 223 -21.33 -11.73 -23.10
CA ALA A 223 -20.89 -11.33 -24.43
C ALA A 223 -19.38 -11.10 -24.45
N PHE A 224 -18.72 -11.81 -25.37
CA PHE A 224 -17.30 -11.64 -25.69
C PHE A 224 -17.17 -10.76 -26.93
N ASP A 225 -15.99 -10.19 -27.13
CA ASP A 225 -15.69 -9.38 -28.30
C ASP A 225 -14.97 -10.22 -29.36
N THR A 226 -15.55 -10.28 -30.56
CA THR A 226 -14.99 -11.03 -31.69
C THR A 226 -13.67 -10.45 -32.17
N SER A 227 -13.39 -9.15 -31.98
CA SER A 227 -12.09 -8.57 -32.36
C SER A 227 -10.95 -9.08 -31.47
N TYR A 228 -11.27 -9.67 -30.32
CA TYR A 228 -10.34 -10.31 -29.39
C TYR A 228 -10.35 -11.85 -29.51
N GLY A 229 -11.00 -12.38 -30.56
CA GLY A 229 -11.11 -13.82 -30.80
C GLY A 229 -12.15 -14.53 -29.96
N GLY A 230 -13.10 -13.77 -29.37
CA GLY A 230 -14.24 -14.33 -28.65
C GLY A 230 -15.34 -14.86 -29.58
N PRO A 231 -16.30 -15.66 -29.06
CA PRO A 231 -17.44 -16.14 -29.84
C PRO A 231 -18.39 -14.99 -30.21
N SER A 232 -18.99 -15.08 -31.41
CA SER A 232 -19.99 -14.11 -31.89
C SER A 232 -21.34 -14.26 -31.18
N LEU A 233 -21.70 -15.48 -30.76
CA LEU A 233 -22.94 -15.75 -30.04
C LEU A 233 -22.77 -15.42 -28.55
N LYS A 234 -23.78 -14.78 -27.98
CA LYS A 234 -23.88 -14.57 -26.53
C LYS A 234 -24.01 -15.92 -25.83
N GLN A 235 -23.30 -16.06 -24.72
CA GLN A 235 -23.29 -17.26 -23.89
C GLN A 235 -24.28 -17.11 -22.73
N SER A 236 -24.82 -18.23 -22.25
CA SER A 236 -25.64 -18.30 -21.04
C SER A 236 -24.81 -18.88 -19.91
N MET A 237 -24.76 -18.22 -18.76
CA MET A 237 -23.96 -18.65 -17.61
C MET A 237 -24.79 -18.71 -16.33
N ARG A 238 -24.88 -19.89 -15.72
CA ARG A 238 -25.61 -20.12 -14.46
C ARG A 238 -24.71 -20.15 -13.22
N SER A 239 -23.40 -20.18 -13.39
CA SER A 239 -22.42 -20.15 -12.28
C SER A 239 -21.15 -19.46 -12.74
N PHE A 240 -20.51 -18.67 -11.89
CA PHE A 240 -19.24 -18.04 -12.19
C PHE A 240 -18.08 -19.02 -12.01
N ARG A 241 -17.42 -19.33 -13.13
CA ARG A 241 -16.26 -20.21 -13.24
C ARG A 241 -15.23 -19.57 -14.16
N SER A 242 -13.98 -20.00 -14.03
CA SER A 242 -12.91 -19.43 -14.86
C SER A 242 -13.19 -19.72 -16.34
N TRP A 243 -12.98 -18.75 -17.21
CA TRP A 243 -13.13 -18.94 -18.67
C TRP A 243 -12.25 -20.08 -19.17
N THR A 244 -11.10 -20.29 -18.53
CA THR A 244 -10.13 -21.36 -18.84
C THR A 244 -10.67 -22.78 -18.66
N GLU A 245 -11.80 -22.94 -17.98
CA GLU A 245 -12.50 -24.22 -17.81
C GLU A 245 -13.45 -24.52 -18.99
N SER A 246 -13.68 -23.56 -19.89
CA SER A 246 -14.53 -23.75 -21.06
C SER A 246 -13.94 -24.77 -22.04
N ALA A 247 -14.80 -25.60 -22.63
CA ALA A 247 -14.43 -26.47 -23.75
C ALA A 247 -14.29 -25.70 -25.08
N ASN A 248 -14.79 -24.46 -25.16
CA ASN A 248 -14.68 -23.62 -26.34
C ASN A 248 -13.39 -22.78 -26.27
N ASP A 249 -12.46 -23.04 -27.19
CA ASP A 249 -11.16 -22.36 -27.26
C ASP A 249 -11.27 -20.81 -27.36
N SER A 250 -12.30 -20.29 -28.04
CA SER A 250 -12.55 -18.84 -28.12
C SER A 250 -12.91 -18.19 -26.77
N ILE A 251 -13.31 -18.99 -25.79
CA ILE A 251 -13.57 -18.56 -24.41
C ILE A 251 -12.38 -18.94 -23.51
N LYS A 252 -11.91 -20.19 -23.62
CA LYS A 252 -10.82 -20.75 -22.81
C LYS A 252 -9.56 -19.91 -22.83
N TYR A 253 -9.20 -19.43 -24.02
CA TYR A 253 -7.99 -18.64 -24.25
C TYR A 253 -8.29 -17.14 -24.43
N TYR A 254 -9.50 -16.70 -24.10
CA TYR A 254 -9.89 -15.31 -24.32
C TYR A 254 -9.05 -14.35 -23.45
N SER A 255 -8.63 -13.24 -24.08
CA SER A 255 -8.06 -12.10 -23.37
C SER A 255 -8.69 -10.82 -23.87
N GLY A 256 -9.30 -10.05 -22.95
CA GLY A 256 -10.04 -8.84 -23.28
C GLY A 256 -11.22 -8.60 -22.34
N PRO A 257 -12.02 -7.58 -22.62
CA PRO A 257 -13.24 -7.30 -21.86
C PRO A 257 -14.34 -8.31 -22.18
N VAL A 258 -15.08 -8.75 -21.17
CA VAL A 258 -16.29 -9.58 -21.29
C VAL A 258 -17.42 -8.91 -20.54
N ARG A 259 -18.57 -8.76 -21.20
CA ARG A 259 -19.76 -8.13 -20.62
C ARG A 259 -20.72 -9.19 -20.09
N TYR A 260 -20.98 -9.16 -18.79
CA TYR A 260 -21.98 -9.99 -18.12
C TYR A 260 -23.20 -9.14 -17.85
N LEU A 261 -24.37 -9.64 -18.24
CA LEU A 261 -25.64 -8.95 -18.07
C LEU A 261 -26.68 -9.79 -17.35
N LYS A 262 -27.35 -9.21 -16.37
CA LYS A 262 -28.48 -9.83 -15.66
C LYS A 262 -29.51 -8.79 -15.22
N GLU A 263 -30.77 -9.21 -15.24
CA GLU A 263 -31.85 -8.51 -14.55
C GLU A 263 -32.10 -9.15 -13.19
N PHE A 264 -32.45 -8.35 -12.19
CA PHE A 264 -32.78 -8.81 -10.85
C PHE A 264 -33.82 -7.88 -10.23
N THR A 265 -34.50 -8.35 -9.18
CA THR A 265 -35.55 -7.57 -8.51
C THR A 265 -35.17 -7.26 -7.07
N VAL A 266 -35.39 -6.01 -6.67
CA VAL A 266 -35.21 -5.55 -5.29
C VAL A 266 -36.58 -5.32 -4.67
N SER A 267 -36.93 -6.14 -3.67
CA SER A 267 -38.23 -6.02 -2.98
C SER A 267 -38.17 -5.14 -1.73
N SER A 268 -36.97 -4.92 -1.17
CA SER A 268 -36.79 -4.12 0.04
C SER A 268 -36.76 -2.63 -0.30
N SER A 269 -37.61 -1.84 0.39
CA SER A 269 -37.58 -0.38 0.36
C SER A 269 -36.84 0.18 1.58
N GLY A 270 -36.25 1.37 1.45
CA GLY A 270 -35.67 2.09 2.60
C GLY A 270 -34.26 1.67 3.01
N PHE A 271 -33.50 1.02 2.12
CA PHE A 271 -32.07 0.83 2.33
C PHE A 271 -31.35 2.18 2.22
N SER A 272 -30.34 2.38 3.06
CA SER A 272 -29.46 3.55 3.06
C SER A 272 -28.16 3.29 2.30
N ASN A 273 -27.78 2.03 2.15
CA ASN A 273 -26.59 1.61 1.42
C ASN A 273 -26.89 0.36 0.60
N ALA A 274 -26.31 0.26 -0.59
CA ALA A 274 -26.38 -0.92 -1.44
C ALA A 274 -24.99 -1.20 -2.04
N ILE A 275 -24.45 -2.37 -1.72
CA ILE A 275 -23.12 -2.82 -2.17
C ILE A 275 -23.27 -4.06 -3.04
N VAL A 276 -22.56 -4.12 -4.15
CA VAL A 276 -22.30 -5.38 -4.86
C VAL A 276 -20.97 -5.95 -4.44
N GLU A 277 -20.92 -7.25 -4.14
CA GLU A 277 -19.74 -7.98 -3.72
C GLU A 277 -19.52 -9.22 -4.60
N PHE A 278 -18.28 -9.44 -4.99
CA PHE A 278 -17.83 -10.63 -5.72
C PHE A 278 -16.81 -11.42 -4.88
N ASP A 279 -16.89 -12.75 -4.91
CA ASP A 279 -15.88 -13.59 -4.24
C ASP A 279 -14.51 -13.40 -4.88
N SER A 280 -14.44 -13.43 -6.22
CA SER A 280 -13.19 -13.30 -6.97
C SER A 280 -13.40 -12.75 -8.38
N ILE A 281 -12.50 -11.86 -8.78
CA ILE A 281 -12.45 -11.23 -10.10
C ILE A 281 -11.05 -11.42 -10.67
N TYR A 282 -10.98 -11.93 -11.90
CA TYR A 282 -9.74 -12.13 -12.64
C TYR A 282 -9.78 -11.30 -13.93
N ASN A 283 -9.33 -10.04 -13.94
CA ASN A 283 -8.57 -9.35 -12.87
C ASN A 283 -9.23 -8.06 -12.36
N VAL A 284 -9.97 -7.35 -13.21
CA VAL A 284 -10.67 -6.11 -12.83
C VAL A 284 -12.08 -6.12 -13.41
N ALA A 285 -13.02 -5.47 -12.73
CA ALA A 285 -14.39 -5.35 -13.22
C ALA A 285 -14.93 -3.92 -13.08
N THR A 286 -15.63 -3.44 -14.10
CA THR A 286 -16.45 -2.22 -14.01
C THR A 286 -17.91 -2.63 -13.88
N VAL A 287 -18.63 -2.03 -12.93
CA VAL A 287 -20.04 -2.34 -12.70
C VAL A 287 -20.91 -1.16 -13.12
N LEU A 288 -21.96 -1.45 -13.88
CA LEU A 288 -23.02 -0.51 -14.20
C LEU A 288 -24.34 -1.06 -13.69
N VAL A 289 -25.15 -0.22 -13.06
CA VAL A 289 -26.51 -0.57 -12.62
C VAL A 289 -27.48 0.42 -13.25
N ASN A 290 -28.48 -0.08 -13.96
CA ASN A 290 -29.46 0.71 -14.70
C ASN A 290 -28.80 1.73 -15.66
N GLY A 291 -27.62 1.40 -16.20
CA GLY A 291 -26.83 2.28 -17.08
C GLY A 291 -25.92 3.29 -16.36
N MET A 292 -26.03 3.43 -15.04
CA MET A 292 -25.15 4.28 -14.24
C MET A 292 -23.85 3.53 -13.89
N ASN A 293 -22.70 4.15 -14.11
CA ASN A 293 -21.39 3.59 -13.74
C ASN A 293 -21.17 3.70 -12.22
N CYS A 294 -21.04 2.56 -11.54
CA CYS A 294 -20.80 2.45 -10.10
C CYS A 294 -19.31 2.34 -9.73
N GLY A 295 -18.42 2.36 -10.72
CA GLY A 295 -16.97 2.33 -10.55
C GLY A 295 -16.31 1.04 -11.05
N THR A 296 -15.00 0.97 -10.85
CA THR A 296 -14.16 -0.16 -11.25
C THR A 296 -13.46 -0.74 -10.03
N VAL A 297 -13.64 -2.03 -9.82
CA VAL A 297 -13.02 -2.80 -8.76
C VAL A 297 -11.83 -3.58 -9.32
N TRP A 298 -10.66 -3.39 -8.71
CA TRP A 298 -9.39 -3.92 -9.20
C TRP A 298 -8.51 -4.54 -8.11
N THR A 299 -8.94 -4.47 -6.85
CA THR A 299 -8.24 -5.02 -5.69
C THR A 299 -9.25 -5.48 -4.63
N PRO A 300 -8.92 -6.48 -3.80
CA PRO A 300 -9.76 -6.86 -2.67
C PRO A 300 -9.95 -5.72 -1.64
N PRO A 301 -11.12 -5.67 -0.97
CA PRO A 301 -12.28 -6.52 -1.17
C PRO A 301 -13.00 -6.14 -2.47
N TYR A 302 -13.53 -7.14 -3.20
CA TYR A 302 -14.15 -6.88 -4.50
C TYR A 302 -15.58 -6.33 -4.34
N ARG A 303 -15.69 -5.10 -3.84
CA ARG A 303 -16.94 -4.42 -3.49
C ARG A 303 -17.07 -3.07 -4.19
N LEU A 304 -18.29 -2.71 -4.56
CA LEU A 304 -18.64 -1.38 -5.06
C LEU A 304 -19.98 -0.90 -4.48
N ASP A 305 -20.03 0.37 -4.12
CA ASP A 305 -21.26 1.08 -3.76
C ASP A 305 -22.07 1.34 -5.05
N MET A 306 -23.33 0.92 -5.03
CA MET A 306 -24.31 1.14 -6.10
C MET A 306 -25.60 1.79 -5.59
N THR A 307 -25.58 2.37 -4.38
CA THR A 307 -26.73 2.97 -3.69
C THR A 307 -27.48 3.95 -4.58
N LYS A 308 -26.76 4.84 -5.27
CA LYS A 308 -27.35 5.88 -6.13
C LYS A 308 -27.98 5.33 -7.42
N ALA A 309 -27.58 4.13 -7.84
CA ALA A 309 -28.00 3.53 -9.11
C ALA A 309 -29.16 2.55 -8.94
N LEU A 310 -29.35 2.00 -7.73
CA LEU A 310 -30.34 0.98 -7.43
C LEU A 310 -31.74 1.57 -7.20
N LYS A 311 -32.78 0.85 -7.62
CA LYS A 311 -34.19 1.20 -7.34
C LYS A 311 -34.98 0.00 -6.83
N VAL A 312 -36.11 0.25 -6.16
CA VAL A 312 -37.08 -0.81 -5.83
C VAL A 312 -37.70 -1.36 -7.13
N GLY A 313 -37.93 -2.67 -7.19
CA GLY A 313 -38.42 -3.36 -8.37
C GLY A 313 -37.31 -3.87 -9.27
N LYS A 314 -37.56 -3.89 -10.59
CA LYS A 314 -36.63 -4.46 -11.59
C LYS A 314 -35.41 -3.56 -11.80
N ASN A 315 -34.23 -4.17 -11.77
CA ASN A 315 -32.94 -3.55 -12.03
C ASN A 315 -32.16 -4.37 -13.06
N ARG A 316 -31.25 -3.71 -13.77
CA ARG A 316 -30.32 -4.33 -14.71
C ARG A 316 -28.89 -4.06 -14.25
N ILE A 317 -28.11 -5.12 -14.05
CA ILE A 317 -26.67 -5.03 -13.73
C ILE A 317 -25.85 -5.49 -14.94
N GLU A 318 -24.84 -4.70 -15.28
CA GLU A 318 -23.80 -5.04 -16.24
C GLU A 318 -22.44 -5.05 -15.52
N VAL A 319 -21.69 -6.14 -15.69
CA VAL A 319 -20.35 -6.29 -15.14
C VAL A 319 -19.40 -6.52 -16.30
N ILE A 320 -18.44 -5.61 -16.50
CA ILE A 320 -17.45 -5.68 -17.57
C ILE A 320 -16.13 -6.13 -16.97
N VAL A 321 -15.73 -7.38 -17.23
CA VAL A 321 -14.52 -7.98 -16.64
C VAL A 321 -13.40 -8.04 -17.66
N SER A 322 -12.21 -7.61 -17.27
CA SER A 322 -11.01 -7.67 -18.10
C SER A 322 -9.91 -8.46 -17.41
N ASN A 323 -9.30 -9.40 -18.14
CA ASN A 323 -8.13 -10.17 -17.69
C ASN A 323 -6.83 -9.62 -18.33
N THR A 324 -5.74 -10.39 -18.29
CA THR A 324 -4.48 -10.07 -18.96
C THR A 324 -4.41 -10.74 -20.33
N TRP A 325 -3.48 -10.27 -21.17
CA TRP A 325 -3.20 -10.86 -22.49
C TRP A 325 -2.57 -12.26 -22.45
N ALA A 326 -2.20 -12.78 -21.27
CA ALA A 326 -1.41 -14.00 -21.13
C ALA A 326 -2.06 -15.22 -21.80
N ASN A 327 -3.38 -15.39 -21.64
CA ASN A 327 -4.08 -16.57 -22.15
C ASN A 327 -4.17 -16.56 -23.68
N ARG A 328 -4.56 -15.44 -24.30
CA ARG A 328 -4.62 -15.31 -25.76
C ARG A 328 -3.24 -15.41 -26.40
N LEU A 329 -2.24 -14.76 -25.81
CA LEU A 329 -0.85 -14.86 -26.28
C LEU A 329 -0.31 -16.28 -26.21
N ASN A 330 -0.63 -17.02 -25.14
CA ASN A 330 -0.24 -18.43 -25.01
C ASN A 330 -0.85 -19.27 -26.14
N TYR A 331 -2.14 -19.08 -26.42
CA TYR A 331 -2.82 -19.82 -27.49
C TYR A 331 -2.34 -19.44 -28.90
N ASP A 332 -2.15 -18.15 -29.18
CA ASP A 332 -1.65 -17.68 -30.48
C ASP A 332 -0.29 -18.28 -30.84
N GLN A 333 0.57 -18.57 -29.86
CA GLN A 333 1.85 -19.24 -30.09
C GLN A 333 1.72 -20.67 -30.62
N SER A 334 0.56 -21.31 -30.41
CA SER A 334 0.26 -22.63 -30.96
C SER A 334 -0.34 -22.58 -32.38
N LEU A 335 -0.73 -21.39 -32.85
CA LEU A 335 -1.41 -21.21 -34.13
C LEU A 335 -0.46 -20.70 -35.24
N PRO A 336 -0.78 -20.99 -36.51
CA PRO A 336 -0.20 -20.31 -37.67
C PRO A 336 -0.42 -18.79 -37.59
N VAL A 337 0.50 -18.01 -38.15
CA VAL A 337 0.54 -16.54 -37.97
C VAL A 337 -0.76 -15.88 -38.42
N GLU A 338 -1.31 -16.33 -39.54
CA GLU A 338 -2.54 -15.86 -40.16
C GLU A 338 -3.82 -16.16 -39.35
N GLN A 339 -3.75 -17.09 -38.38
CA GLN A 339 -4.85 -17.43 -37.47
C GLN A 339 -4.74 -16.73 -36.11
N ARG A 340 -3.65 -15.98 -35.88
CA ARG A 340 -3.42 -15.30 -34.60
C ARG A 340 -4.29 -14.06 -34.51
N VAL A 341 -4.76 -13.81 -33.29
CA VAL A 341 -5.49 -12.58 -32.94
C VAL A 341 -4.53 -11.48 -32.52
N THR A 342 -3.45 -11.85 -31.83
CA THR A 342 -2.48 -10.90 -31.28
C THR A 342 -1.21 -10.81 -32.13
N ASN A 343 -0.58 -9.63 -32.11
CA ASN A 343 0.74 -9.37 -32.66
C ASN A 343 1.57 -8.60 -31.64
N THR A 344 2.80 -9.06 -31.36
CA THR A 344 3.70 -8.43 -30.39
C THR A 344 5.16 -8.68 -30.76
N ASN A 345 6.00 -7.67 -30.56
CA ASN A 345 7.46 -7.77 -30.69
C ASN A 345 8.14 -8.26 -29.40
N ALA A 346 7.40 -8.43 -28.31
CA ALA A 346 7.93 -8.96 -27.07
C ALA A 346 8.27 -10.46 -27.25
N GLY A 347 9.46 -10.88 -26.81
CA GLY A 347 9.95 -12.26 -26.86
C GLY A 347 9.25 -13.17 -25.83
N ILE A 348 7.93 -13.28 -25.92
CA ILE A 348 7.09 -13.94 -24.92
C ILE A 348 7.32 -15.46 -24.95
N ARG A 349 7.54 -16.06 -23.78
CA ARG A 349 7.68 -17.52 -23.62
C ARG A 349 6.57 -18.04 -22.70
N LEU A 350 5.40 -18.28 -23.28
CA LEU A 350 4.20 -18.77 -22.57
C LEU A 350 3.79 -20.18 -22.98
N LYS A 351 4.25 -20.68 -24.13
CA LYS A 351 4.00 -22.07 -24.57
C LYS A 351 4.24 -23.07 -23.44
N GLY A 352 3.22 -23.88 -23.14
CA GLY A 352 3.27 -24.92 -22.10
C GLY A 352 3.10 -24.43 -20.66
N LYS A 353 3.05 -23.11 -20.42
CA LYS A 353 2.69 -22.57 -19.10
C LYS A 353 1.18 -22.70 -18.86
N PRO A 354 0.75 -22.91 -17.61
CA PRO A 354 -0.67 -22.97 -17.28
C PRO A 354 -1.36 -21.66 -17.64
N LEU A 355 -2.65 -21.75 -17.99
CA LEU A 355 -3.50 -20.58 -18.17
C LEU A 355 -3.73 -19.89 -16.83
N LEU A 356 -3.85 -18.57 -16.87
CA LEU A 356 -4.24 -17.78 -15.71
C LEU A 356 -5.76 -17.81 -15.58
N LEU A 357 -6.27 -17.88 -14.35
CA LEU A 357 -7.70 -17.73 -14.09
C LEU A 357 -8.21 -16.42 -14.74
N ALA A 358 -9.45 -16.45 -15.22
CA ALA A 358 -10.04 -15.34 -15.95
C ALA A 358 -11.55 -15.27 -15.74
N GLY A 359 -12.08 -14.05 -15.60
CA GLY A 359 -13.50 -13.81 -15.41
C GLY A 359 -13.94 -13.68 -13.96
N LEU A 360 -15.25 -13.86 -13.74
CA LEU A 360 -15.82 -13.97 -12.39
C LEU A 360 -15.72 -15.43 -11.93
N VAL A 361 -15.34 -15.64 -10.67
CA VAL A 361 -15.28 -16.96 -10.05
C VAL A 361 -15.92 -16.91 -8.67
N GLY A 362 -16.75 -17.90 -8.35
CA GLY A 362 -17.44 -17.99 -7.06
C GLY A 362 -18.83 -17.36 -7.10
N LYS A 363 -19.17 -16.58 -6.06
CA LYS A 363 -20.47 -15.93 -5.90
C LYS A 363 -20.40 -14.44 -6.18
N ALA A 364 -21.55 -13.87 -6.53
CA ALA A 364 -21.78 -12.44 -6.42
C ALA A 364 -23.08 -12.20 -5.65
N THR A 365 -23.06 -11.21 -4.76
CA THR A 365 -24.17 -10.90 -3.87
C THR A 365 -24.37 -9.40 -3.80
N ILE A 366 -25.62 -8.97 -3.75
CA ILE A 366 -25.99 -7.61 -3.41
C ILE A 366 -26.33 -7.57 -1.92
N ILE A 367 -25.73 -6.62 -1.20
CA ILE A 367 -25.93 -6.38 0.22
C ILE A 367 -26.65 -5.05 0.35
N LEU A 368 -27.87 -5.07 0.88
CA LEU A 368 -28.65 -3.89 1.22
C LEU A 368 -28.57 -3.66 2.72
N GLU A 369 -28.24 -2.45 3.14
CA GLU A 369 -28.19 -2.03 4.55
C GLU A 369 -29.24 -0.96 4.86
#